data_AF-A0A816FMC7-F1
#
_entry.id   AF-A0A816FMC7-F1
#
_cell.length_a   1.000
_cell.length_b   1.000
_cell.length_c   1.000
_cell.angle_alpha   90.00
_cell.angle_beta   90.00
_cell.angle_gamma   90.00
#
_symmetry.space_group_name_H-M   'P 1'
#
loop_
_entity.id
_entity.type
_entity.pdbx_description
1 polymer ?
#
loop_
_entity_poly.entity_id
_entity_poly.type
_entity_poly.pdbx_seq_one_letter_code
_entity_poly.pdbx_strand_id
1 'polypeptide(L)'
;MSSSLVALAKELSRTRPEELPEKFLQLQQLLQRSTAITSLKYEIISLDILPILLLTLRQEFTTIPNGWRLAAMNLSPLACSCMCVEVDKTNVKTKTWSTKFFDRYLPQGVDSFILLTRHLQDRYMQEKKSHLRQDYVTYMTTVMNNLLEVLNFHSNQYGLIKQVLISNKFMELFLTDDVYICALMINSFEDIVRKSRRLTGSSVFNDLSNKLKQDYVNELAYKLTVFDNNEVGKAAVRALIAVCETDSSIVTLLADKF
;
A
#
# COMPACT_ATOMS: atom_id res chain seq x y z
N MET A 1 24.80 -19.12 1.83
CA MET A 1 23.65 -18.19 2.02
C MET A 1 22.34 -18.94 2.21
N SER A 2 21.99 -19.92 1.36
CA SER A 2 20.74 -20.69 1.51
C SER A 2 20.51 -21.33 2.89
N SER A 3 21.55 -21.83 3.55
CA SER A 3 21.45 -22.38 4.91
C SER A 3 20.96 -21.39 5.97
N SER A 4 21.29 -20.10 5.83
CA SER A 4 20.90 -19.05 6.78
C SER A 4 19.44 -18.64 6.60
N LEU A 5 18.95 -18.54 5.35
CA LEU A 5 17.53 -18.24 5.08
C LEU A 5 16.61 -19.41 5.46
N VAL A 6 17.03 -20.65 5.22
CA VAL A 6 16.28 -21.84 5.67
C VAL A 6 16.22 -21.92 7.20
N ALA A 7 17.31 -21.60 7.89
CA ALA A 7 17.32 -21.50 9.34
C ALA A 7 16.36 -20.41 9.83
N LEU A 8 16.40 -19.23 9.21
CA LEU A 8 15.51 -18.12 9.53
C LEU A 8 14.03 -18.48 9.27
N ALA A 9 13.70 -19.14 8.15
CA ALA A 9 12.33 -19.57 7.87
C ALA A 9 11.80 -20.53 8.96
N LYS A 10 12.63 -21.49 9.37
CA LYS A 10 12.30 -22.40 10.49
C LYS A 10 12.09 -21.65 11.80
N GLU A 11 12.95 -20.67 12.08
CA GLU A 11 12.85 -19.85 13.28
C GLU A 11 11.57 -19.02 13.28
N LEU A 12 11.29 -18.29 12.19
CA LEU A 12 10.10 -17.46 12.02
C LEU A 12 8.82 -18.27 12.22
N SER A 13 8.74 -19.50 11.71
CA SER A 13 7.57 -20.37 11.92
C SER A 13 7.28 -20.74 13.38
N ARG A 14 8.27 -20.57 14.27
CA ARG A 14 8.19 -20.90 15.70
C ARG A 14 8.21 -19.65 16.59
N THR A 15 8.49 -18.48 16.01
CA THR A 15 8.58 -17.20 16.72
C THR A 15 7.18 -16.70 17.07
N ARG A 16 7.02 -16.15 18.27
CA ARG A 16 5.77 -15.52 18.69
C ARG A 16 5.49 -14.28 17.84
N PRO A 17 4.23 -13.94 17.53
CA PRO A 17 3.89 -12.78 16.72
C PRO A 17 4.60 -11.48 17.13
N GLU A 18 4.67 -11.22 18.44
CA GLU A 18 5.29 -10.03 19.05
C GLU A 18 6.81 -9.91 18.78
N GLU A 19 7.50 -11.03 18.57
CA GLU A 19 8.95 -11.09 18.34
C GLU A 19 9.32 -11.07 16.85
N LEU A 20 8.35 -11.30 15.95
CA LEU A 20 8.58 -11.34 14.51
C LEU A 20 9.19 -10.04 13.96
N PRO A 21 8.77 -8.83 14.37
CA PRO A 21 9.33 -7.59 13.83
C PRO A 21 10.85 -7.48 14.00
N GLU A 22 11.39 -7.88 15.15
CA GLU A 22 12.83 -7.88 15.40
C GLU A 22 13.56 -8.91 14.55
N LYS A 23 12.98 -10.10 14.34
CA LYS A 23 13.56 -11.13 13.45
C LYS A 23 13.63 -10.64 12.00
N PHE A 24 12.63 -9.89 11.53
CA PHE A 24 12.65 -9.33 10.18
C PHE A 24 13.70 -8.21 9.98
N LEU A 25 14.14 -7.53 11.04
CA LEU A 25 15.31 -6.64 10.93
C LEU A 25 16.59 -7.40 10.57
N GLN A 26 16.75 -8.62 11.09
CA GLN A 26 17.90 -9.46 10.73
C GLN A 26 17.85 -9.83 9.25
N LEU A 27 16.65 -10.12 8.72
CA LEU A 27 16.44 -10.35 7.28
C LEU A 27 16.80 -9.11 6.46
N GLN A 28 16.37 -7.93 6.90
CA GLN A 28 16.68 -6.66 6.23
C GLN A 28 18.20 -6.45 6.12
N GLN A 29 18.93 -6.70 7.22
CA GLN A 29 20.40 -6.58 7.24
C GLN A 29 21.07 -7.59 6.31
N LEU A 30 20.54 -8.83 6.22
CA LEU A 30 21.05 -9.84 5.28
C LEU A 30 20.89 -9.40 3.83
N LEU A 31 19.73 -8.82 3.47
CA LEU A 31 19.50 -8.30 2.12
C LEU A 31 20.42 -7.13 1.79
N GLN A 32 20.62 -6.19 2.72
CA GLN A 32 21.48 -5.02 2.50
C GLN A 32 22.95 -5.38 2.29
N ARG A 33 23.43 -6.48 2.89
CA ARG A 33 24.83 -6.94 2.77
C ARG A 33 25.06 -7.88 1.60
N SER A 34 24.01 -8.34 0.93
CA SER A 34 24.14 -9.32 -0.15
C SER A 34 24.42 -8.66 -1.48
N THR A 35 25.36 -9.23 -2.23
CA THR A 35 25.59 -8.88 -3.64
C THR A 35 24.60 -9.58 -4.58
N ALA A 36 23.88 -10.61 -4.10
CA ALA A 36 22.93 -11.41 -4.86
C ALA A 36 21.48 -11.18 -4.38
N ILE A 37 21.07 -9.91 -4.31
CA ILE A 37 19.79 -9.48 -3.74
C ILE A 37 18.60 -10.18 -4.42
N THR A 38 18.58 -10.25 -5.76
CA THR A 38 17.47 -10.86 -6.51
C THR A 38 17.29 -12.34 -6.16
N SER A 39 18.39 -13.09 -6.07
CA SER A 39 18.36 -14.50 -5.68
C SER A 39 17.83 -14.71 -4.27
N LEU A 40 18.21 -13.85 -3.32
CA LEU A 40 17.68 -13.91 -1.95
C LEU A 40 16.19 -13.58 -1.90
N LYS A 41 15.71 -12.60 -2.69
CA LYS A 41 14.28 -12.29 -2.75
C LYS A 41 13.46 -13.47 -3.29
N TYR A 42 13.95 -14.17 -4.33
CA TYR A 42 13.32 -15.41 -4.78
C TYR A 42 13.29 -16.48 -3.69
N GLU A 43 14.39 -16.62 -2.93
CA GLU A 43 14.46 -17.58 -1.85
C GLU A 43 13.45 -17.24 -0.73
N ILE A 44 13.34 -15.96 -0.34
CA ILE A 44 12.34 -15.45 0.63
C ILE A 44 10.91 -15.80 0.20
N ILE A 45 10.58 -15.62 -1.09
CA ILE A 45 9.26 -15.95 -1.61
C ILE A 45 9.05 -17.48 -1.63
N SER A 46 10.04 -18.24 -2.09
CA SER A 46 9.95 -19.70 -2.21
C SER A 46 9.86 -20.41 -0.85
N LEU A 47 10.41 -19.82 0.20
CA LEU A 47 10.41 -20.34 1.57
C LEU A 47 9.19 -19.84 2.39
N ASP A 48 8.22 -19.18 1.74
CA ASP A 48 7.03 -18.62 2.38
C ASP A 48 7.36 -17.64 3.53
N ILE A 49 8.50 -16.94 3.46
CA ILE A 49 8.87 -15.90 4.44
C ILE A 49 8.06 -14.62 4.17
N LEU A 50 7.84 -14.26 2.90
CA LEU A 50 7.04 -13.09 2.50
C LEU A 50 5.64 -13.09 3.14
N PRO A 51 4.81 -14.14 3.02
CA PRO A 51 3.48 -14.12 3.65
C PRO A 51 3.51 -13.98 5.18
N ILE A 52 4.57 -14.45 5.87
CA ILE A 52 4.75 -14.21 7.30
C ILE A 52 5.01 -12.72 7.56
N LEU A 53 5.90 -12.10 6.79
CA LEU A 53 6.17 -10.65 6.87
C LEU A 53 4.89 -9.83 6.63
N LEU A 54 4.10 -10.20 5.60
CA LEU A 54 2.84 -9.53 5.31
C LEU A 54 1.82 -9.68 6.45
N LEU A 55 1.74 -10.86 7.08
CA LEU A 55 0.91 -11.04 8.27
C LEU A 55 1.40 -10.20 9.45
N THR A 56 2.71 -10.05 9.64
CA THR A 56 3.28 -9.19 10.67
C THR A 56 2.88 -7.72 10.48
N LEU A 57 2.87 -7.22 9.23
CA LEU A 57 2.43 -5.84 8.94
C LEU A 57 0.97 -5.55 9.31
N ARG A 58 0.15 -6.59 9.50
CA ARG A 58 -1.27 -6.47 9.88
C ARG A 58 -1.50 -6.47 11.40
N GLN A 59 -0.44 -6.59 12.20
CA GLN A 59 -0.53 -6.64 13.66
C GLN A 59 -0.67 -5.25 14.28
N GLU A 60 -1.09 -5.21 15.55
CA GLU A 60 -1.01 -4.02 16.38
C GLU A 60 0.40 -3.89 16.97
N PHE A 61 1.07 -2.77 16.71
CA PHE A 61 2.45 -2.54 17.13
C PHE A 61 2.58 -1.72 18.43
N THR A 62 1.51 -1.60 19.21
CA THR A 62 1.46 -0.78 20.43
C THR A 62 2.31 -1.32 21.57
N THR A 63 2.41 -2.64 21.70
CA THR A 63 3.17 -3.30 22.77
C THR A 63 4.66 -3.37 22.48
N ILE A 64 5.08 -3.06 21.24
CA ILE A 64 6.47 -3.12 20.80
C ILE A 64 7.07 -1.70 20.90
N PRO A 65 8.19 -1.52 21.63
CA PRO A 65 8.90 -0.24 21.67
C PRO A 65 9.26 0.24 20.26
N ASN A 66 8.84 1.46 19.90
CA ASN A 66 8.98 2.01 18.55
C ASN A 66 8.36 1.13 17.43
N GLY A 67 7.38 0.29 17.77
CA GLY A 67 6.82 -0.70 16.86
C GLY A 67 6.21 -0.10 15.59
N TRP A 68 5.49 1.03 15.69
CA TRP A 68 4.93 1.71 14.52
C TRP A 68 5.99 2.22 13.55
N ARG A 69 7.07 2.80 14.10
CA ARG A 69 8.23 3.21 13.31
C ARG A 69 8.86 2.00 12.62
N LEU A 70 9.06 0.92 13.36
CA LEU A 70 9.63 -0.32 12.83
C LEU A 70 8.78 -0.89 11.68
N ALA A 71 7.46 -0.95 11.87
CA ALA A 71 6.53 -1.42 10.85
C ALA A 71 6.60 -0.57 9.57
N ALA A 72 6.53 0.76 9.70
CA ALA A 72 6.46 1.68 8.56
C ALA A 72 7.81 1.95 7.89
N MET A 73 8.90 2.03 8.66
CA MET A 73 10.20 2.47 8.14
C MET A 73 11.14 1.31 7.80
N ASN A 74 10.86 0.10 8.28
CA ASN A 74 11.72 -1.06 8.05
C ASN A 74 10.97 -2.22 7.41
N LEU A 75 9.84 -2.63 8.01
CA LEU A 75 9.13 -3.81 7.53
C LEU A 75 8.35 -3.54 6.24
N SER A 76 7.68 -2.40 6.09
CA SER A 76 6.94 -2.09 4.86
C SER A 76 7.86 -1.88 3.66
N PRO A 77 9.02 -1.19 3.76
CA PRO A 77 9.98 -1.13 2.64
C PRO A 77 10.62 -2.49 2.35
N LEU A 78 10.86 -3.33 3.36
CA LEU A 78 11.32 -4.70 3.16
C LEU A 78 10.29 -5.53 2.37
N ALA A 79 9.02 -5.44 2.76
CA ALA A 79 7.92 -6.12 2.07
C ALA A 79 7.78 -5.61 0.63
N CYS A 80 7.79 -4.28 0.42
CA CYS A 80 7.78 -3.66 -0.90
C CYS A 80 8.92 -4.20 -1.76
N SER A 81 10.15 -4.18 -1.24
CA SER A 81 11.33 -4.70 -1.95
C SER A 81 11.19 -6.18 -2.33
N CYS A 82 10.60 -7.02 -1.47
CA CYS A 82 10.36 -8.43 -1.77
C CYS A 82 9.20 -8.66 -2.74
N MET A 83 8.25 -7.72 -2.83
CA MET A 83 7.16 -7.74 -3.79
C MET A 83 7.61 -7.20 -5.15
N CYS A 84 8.43 -6.16 -5.21
CA CYS A 84 8.95 -5.58 -6.44
C CYS A 84 10.09 -6.44 -7.04
N VAL A 85 9.74 -7.63 -7.53
CA VAL A 85 10.65 -8.59 -8.16
C VAL A 85 10.07 -9.07 -9.48
N GLU A 86 10.89 -9.04 -10.54
CA GLU A 86 10.52 -9.61 -11.82
C GLU A 86 10.46 -11.13 -11.70
N VAL A 87 9.34 -11.74 -12.06
CA VAL A 87 9.18 -13.20 -11.98
C VAL A 87 9.02 -13.74 -13.39
N ASP A 88 10.05 -14.41 -13.89
CA ASP A 88 9.97 -15.15 -15.15
C ASP A 88 9.05 -16.37 -14.95
N LYS A 89 7.85 -16.33 -15.52
CA LYS A 89 6.87 -17.44 -15.43
C LYS A 89 7.29 -18.68 -16.23
N THR A 90 8.27 -18.55 -17.13
CA THR A 90 8.75 -19.64 -17.99
C THR A 90 9.86 -20.47 -17.32
N ASN A 91 10.55 -19.89 -16.34
CA ASN A 91 11.60 -20.57 -15.59
C ASN A 91 11.02 -21.61 -14.61
N VAL A 92 11.53 -22.84 -14.69
CA VAL A 92 11.06 -23.98 -13.87
C VAL A 92 11.18 -23.70 -12.37
N LYS A 93 12.22 -22.97 -11.92
CA LYS A 93 12.46 -22.67 -10.50
C LYS A 93 11.48 -21.67 -9.91
N THR A 94 10.93 -20.79 -10.73
CA THR A 94 10.00 -19.73 -10.31
C THR A 94 8.55 -20.13 -10.56
N LYS A 95 8.29 -21.01 -11.53
CA LYS A 95 6.94 -21.52 -11.85
C LYS A 95 6.20 -22.12 -10.65
N THR A 96 6.90 -22.73 -9.70
CA THR A 96 6.31 -23.39 -8.53
C THR A 96 5.71 -22.41 -7.52
N TRP A 97 6.32 -21.24 -7.34
CA TRP A 97 5.86 -20.23 -6.38
C TRP A 97 5.25 -18.99 -7.04
N SER A 98 5.46 -18.77 -8.34
CA SER A 98 4.99 -17.58 -9.06
C SER A 98 3.47 -17.44 -9.01
N THR A 99 2.71 -18.54 -9.17
CA THR A 99 1.25 -18.52 -9.04
C THR A 99 0.82 -18.04 -7.66
N LYS A 100 1.38 -18.62 -6.58
CA LYS A 100 1.10 -18.17 -5.20
C LYS A 100 1.47 -16.70 -4.99
N PHE A 101 2.60 -16.30 -5.57
CA PHE A 101 3.07 -14.93 -5.47
C PHE A 101 2.08 -13.94 -6.09
N PHE A 102 1.68 -14.15 -7.35
CA PHE A 102 0.76 -13.26 -8.06
C PHE A 102 -0.67 -13.32 -7.53
N ASP A 103 -1.18 -14.51 -7.22
CA ASP A 103 -2.60 -14.71 -6.92
C ASP A 103 -2.92 -14.56 -5.43
N ARG A 104 -1.91 -14.65 -4.55
CA ARG A 104 -2.09 -14.58 -3.09
C ARG A 104 -1.21 -13.54 -2.42
N TYR A 105 0.11 -13.57 -2.63
CA TYR A 105 1.02 -12.73 -1.85
C TYR A 105 0.93 -11.25 -2.26
N LEU A 106 0.79 -10.94 -3.55
CA LEU A 106 0.59 -9.57 -4.01
C LEU A 106 -0.73 -8.96 -3.51
N PRO A 107 -1.90 -9.59 -3.71
CA PRO A 107 -3.16 -9.14 -3.10
C PRO A 107 -3.06 -8.96 -1.59
N GLN A 108 -2.47 -9.93 -0.89
CA GLN A 108 -2.31 -9.86 0.57
C GLN A 108 -1.42 -8.67 0.98
N GLY A 109 -0.37 -8.36 0.22
CA GLY A 109 0.52 -7.25 0.53
C GLY A 109 -0.15 -5.89 0.34
N VAL A 110 -0.97 -5.74 -0.70
CA VAL A 110 -1.82 -4.56 -0.91
C VAL A 110 -2.74 -4.34 0.30
N ASP A 111 -3.46 -5.37 0.73
CA ASP A 111 -4.33 -5.28 1.91
C ASP A 111 -3.55 -4.95 3.19
N SER A 112 -2.34 -5.50 3.32
CA SER A 112 -1.48 -5.27 4.49
C SER A 112 -0.99 -3.82 4.56
N PHE A 113 -0.63 -3.20 3.44
CA PHE A 113 -0.27 -1.79 3.41
C PHE A 113 -1.46 -0.88 3.71
N ILE A 114 -2.63 -1.13 3.12
CA ILE A 114 -3.84 -0.35 3.42
C ILE A 114 -4.18 -0.44 4.91
N LEU A 115 -4.13 -1.65 5.48
CA LEU A 115 -4.43 -1.87 6.89
C LEU A 115 -3.41 -1.17 7.80
N LEU A 116 -2.12 -1.27 7.48
CA LEU A 116 -1.07 -0.59 8.25
C LEU A 116 -1.24 0.92 8.21
N THR A 117 -1.53 1.51 7.04
CA THR A 117 -1.84 2.94 6.94
C THR A 117 -3.04 3.32 7.79
N ARG A 118 -4.09 2.49 7.81
CA ARG A 118 -5.28 2.72 8.66
C ARG A 118 -4.93 2.72 10.15
N HIS A 119 -4.13 1.76 10.61
CA HIS A 119 -3.68 1.74 11.99
C HIS A 119 -2.82 2.97 12.34
N LEU A 120 -1.92 3.38 11.44
CA LEU A 120 -1.13 4.59 11.62
C LEU A 120 -2.00 5.86 11.67
N GLN A 121 -3.06 5.92 10.87
CA GLN A 121 -4.05 7.00 10.93
C GLN A 121 -4.76 7.04 12.28
N ASP A 122 -5.23 5.89 12.80
CA ASP A 122 -5.86 5.83 14.13
C ASP A 122 -4.92 6.33 15.24
N ARG A 123 -3.64 5.98 15.17
CA ARG A 123 -2.63 6.47 16.12
C ARG A 123 -2.36 7.96 15.96
N TYR A 124 -2.29 8.45 14.73
CA TYR A 124 -2.14 9.87 14.43
C TYR A 124 -3.29 10.71 15.02
N MET A 125 -4.53 10.21 14.94
CA MET A 125 -5.72 10.92 15.47
C MET A 125 -5.77 10.91 17.00
N GLN A 126 -5.19 9.89 17.65
CA GLN A 126 -5.12 9.79 19.11
C GLN A 126 -3.94 10.58 19.72
N GLU A 127 -2.91 10.85 18.91
CA GLU A 127 -1.69 11.52 19.38
C GLU A 127 -1.90 13.02 19.58
N LYS A 128 -1.54 13.52 20.76
CA LYS A 128 -1.70 14.93 21.14
C LYS A 128 -0.42 15.74 20.93
N LYS A 129 0.74 15.08 20.90
CA LYS A 129 2.04 15.74 20.74
C LYS A 129 2.32 16.00 19.27
N SER A 130 2.44 17.27 18.89
CA SER A 130 2.63 17.69 17.49
C SER A 130 3.84 17.02 16.80
N HIS A 131 4.96 16.83 17.50
CA HIS A 131 6.14 16.20 16.91
C HIS A 131 5.91 14.70 16.62
N LEU A 132 5.21 13.98 17.50
CA LEU A 132 4.85 12.59 17.27
C LEU A 132 3.79 12.45 16.17
N ARG A 133 2.85 13.41 16.06
CA ARG A 133 1.92 13.47 14.92
C ARG A 133 2.67 13.57 13.58
N GLN A 134 3.71 14.40 13.51
CA GLN A 134 4.52 14.53 12.30
C GLN A 134 5.26 13.24 11.92
N ASP A 135 5.72 12.47 12.92
CA ASP A 135 6.31 11.16 12.69
C ASP A 135 5.29 10.21 12.05
N TYR A 136 4.05 10.17 12.55
CA TYR A 136 2.99 9.33 11.94
C TYR A 136 2.63 9.75 10.52
N VAL A 137 2.64 11.05 10.18
CA VAL A 137 2.49 11.52 8.79
C VAL A 137 3.60 10.95 7.90
N THR A 138 4.84 10.98 8.41
CA THR A 138 6.00 10.41 7.70
C THR A 138 5.82 8.90 7.52
N TYR A 139 5.41 8.19 8.56
CA TYR A 139 5.17 6.74 8.52
C TYR A 139 4.09 6.38 7.50
N MET A 140 2.94 7.06 7.52
CA MET A 140 1.87 6.85 6.55
C MET A 140 2.32 7.12 5.13
N THR A 141 3.07 8.22 4.92
CA THR A 141 3.61 8.57 3.60
C THR A 141 4.55 7.48 3.08
N THR A 142 5.43 6.96 3.94
CA THR A 142 6.31 5.83 3.57
C THR A 142 5.52 4.59 3.20
N VAL A 143 4.51 4.20 3.98
CA VAL A 143 3.69 3.00 3.68
C VAL A 143 2.90 3.19 2.38
N MET A 144 2.30 4.36 2.17
CA MET A 144 1.56 4.66 0.94
C MET A 144 2.47 4.69 -0.30
N ASN A 145 3.67 5.24 -0.20
CA ASN A 145 4.64 5.21 -1.30
C ASN A 145 5.06 3.79 -1.64
N ASN A 146 5.28 2.93 -0.64
CA ASN A 146 5.55 1.49 -0.86
C ASN A 146 4.39 0.78 -1.56
N LEU A 147 3.14 1.07 -1.18
CA LEU A 147 1.96 0.55 -1.86
C LEU A 147 1.95 0.99 -3.33
N LEU A 148 2.12 2.29 -3.59
CA LEU A 148 2.16 2.83 -4.94
C LEU A 148 3.29 2.19 -5.77
N GLU A 149 4.46 1.95 -5.18
CA GLU A 149 5.58 1.28 -5.86
C GLU A 149 5.21 -0.14 -6.29
N VAL A 150 4.62 -0.95 -5.40
CA VAL A 150 4.14 -2.30 -5.74
C VAL A 150 3.11 -2.26 -6.86
N LEU A 151 2.15 -1.33 -6.79
CA LEU A 151 1.14 -1.16 -7.84
C LEU A 151 1.77 -0.82 -9.18
N ASN A 152 2.87 -0.06 -9.19
CA ASN A 152 3.56 0.37 -10.40
C ASN A 152 4.53 -0.69 -10.98
N PHE A 153 4.91 -1.70 -10.21
CA PHE A 153 5.98 -2.62 -10.59
C PHE A 153 5.50 -3.78 -11.48
N HIS A 154 4.38 -4.43 -11.14
CA HIS A 154 3.98 -5.67 -11.80
C HIS A 154 3.26 -5.45 -13.13
N SER A 155 3.15 -6.44 -14.01
CA SER A 155 2.33 -6.31 -15.22
C SER A 155 0.82 -6.50 -14.95
N ASN A 156 0.44 -7.19 -13.88
CA ASN A 156 -0.96 -7.41 -13.47
C ASN A 156 -1.51 -6.28 -12.57
N GLN A 157 -1.16 -5.02 -12.85
CA GLN A 157 -1.51 -3.87 -12.00
C GLN A 157 -3.02 -3.65 -11.92
N TYR A 158 -3.76 -4.02 -12.97
CA TYR A 158 -5.20 -3.79 -13.06
C TYR A 158 -5.96 -4.41 -11.88
N GLY A 159 -5.71 -5.69 -11.60
CA GLY A 159 -6.36 -6.41 -10.49
C GLY A 159 -6.00 -5.82 -9.13
N LEU A 160 -4.73 -5.47 -8.92
CA LEU A 160 -4.25 -4.88 -7.66
C LEU A 160 -4.82 -3.48 -7.44
N ILE A 161 -4.84 -2.63 -8.46
CA ILE A 161 -5.46 -1.30 -8.40
C ILE A 161 -6.95 -1.43 -8.11
N LYS A 162 -7.65 -2.35 -8.78
CA LYS A 162 -9.08 -2.58 -8.54
C LYS A 162 -9.33 -2.97 -7.09
N GLN A 163 -8.50 -3.86 -6.53
CA GLN A 163 -8.58 -4.26 -5.13
C GLN A 163 -8.42 -3.07 -4.17
N VAL A 164 -7.49 -2.14 -4.44
CA VAL A 164 -7.34 -0.92 -3.64
C VAL A 164 -8.61 -0.08 -3.68
N LEU A 165 -9.13 0.20 -4.88
CA LEU A 165 -10.27 1.10 -5.07
C LEU A 165 -11.61 0.54 -4.59
N ILE A 166 -11.75 -0.79 -4.46
CA ILE A 166 -12.95 -1.41 -3.87
C ILE A 166 -12.81 -1.64 -2.35
N SER A 167 -11.63 -1.37 -1.77
CA SER A 167 -11.37 -1.63 -0.35
C SER A 167 -12.08 -0.62 0.54
N ASN A 168 -12.97 -1.11 1.41
CA ASN A 168 -13.63 -0.27 2.42
C ASN A 168 -12.61 0.46 3.30
N LYS A 169 -11.49 -0.18 3.66
CA LYS A 169 -10.43 0.44 4.48
C LYS A 169 -9.72 1.57 3.75
N PHE A 170 -9.54 1.44 2.43
CA PHE A 170 -8.97 2.52 1.63
C PHE A 170 -9.96 3.68 1.51
N MET A 171 -11.27 3.41 1.38
CA MET A 171 -12.30 4.44 1.44
C MET A 171 -12.34 5.13 2.82
N GLU A 172 -12.27 4.38 3.93
CA GLU A 172 -12.18 4.94 5.29
C GLU A 172 -10.97 5.87 5.47
N LEU A 173 -9.80 5.48 4.94
CA LEU A 173 -8.62 6.36 4.89
C LEU A 173 -8.92 7.63 4.09
N PHE A 174 -9.66 7.50 2.99
CA PHE A 174 -10.00 8.59 2.10
C PHE A 174 -10.96 9.59 2.75
N LEU A 175 -11.94 9.16 3.56
CA LEU A 175 -12.96 10.00 4.22
C LEU A 175 -12.45 10.89 5.38
N THR A 176 -11.15 11.17 5.43
CA THR A 176 -10.52 11.90 6.54
C THR A 176 -10.64 13.41 6.40
N ASP A 177 -11.02 14.08 7.49
CA ASP A 177 -11.06 15.55 7.57
C ASP A 177 -9.71 16.18 8.02
N ASP A 178 -8.71 15.38 8.37
CA ASP A 178 -7.38 15.91 8.67
C ASP A 178 -6.65 16.35 7.39
N VAL A 179 -6.19 17.60 7.36
CA VAL A 179 -5.56 18.24 6.20
C VAL A 179 -4.40 17.43 5.61
N TYR A 180 -3.50 16.92 6.45
CA TYR A 180 -2.29 16.24 5.98
C TYR A 180 -2.61 14.86 5.42
N ILE A 181 -3.43 14.10 6.14
CA ILE A 181 -3.84 12.77 5.69
C ILE A 181 -4.73 12.90 4.45
N CYS A 182 -5.62 13.89 4.41
CA CYS A 182 -6.49 14.18 3.28
C CYS A 182 -5.65 14.44 2.02
N ALA A 183 -4.66 15.33 2.10
CA ALA A 183 -3.75 15.60 0.98
C ALA A 183 -2.98 14.34 0.55
N LEU A 184 -2.44 13.55 1.48
CA LEU A 184 -1.75 12.29 1.17
C LEU A 184 -2.66 11.31 0.42
N MET A 185 -3.89 11.14 0.89
CA MET A 185 -4.84 10.18 0.32
C MET A 185 -5.37 10.64 -1.04
N ILE A 186 -5.66 11.93 -1.23
CA ILE A 186 -6.07 12.46 -2.55
C ILE A 186 -4.93 12.29 -3.56
N ASN A 187 -3.70 12.66 -3.22
CA ASN A 187 -2.56 12.50 -4.13
C ASN A 187 -2.34 11.02 -4.48
N SER A 188 -2.44 10.12 -3.50
CA SER A 188 -2.30 8.68 -3.74
C SER A 188 -3.41 8.15 -4.65
N PHE A 189 -4.65 8.59 -4.45
CA PHE A 189 -5.79 8.23 -5.29
C PHE A 189 -5.63 8.76 -6.73
N GLU A 190 -5.25 10.03 -6.90
CA GLU A 190 -4.95 10.62 -8.22
C GLU A 190 -3.91 9.76 -8.97
N ASP A 191 -2.83 9.41 -8.28
CA ASP A 191 -1.75 8.59 -8.83
C ASP A 191 -2.27 7.22 -9.29
N ILE A 192 -3.10 6.57 -8.47
CA ILE A 192 -3.71 5.27 -8.81
C ILE A 192 -4.60 5.39 -10.06
N VAL A 193 -5.49 6.39 -10.10
CA VAL A 193 -6.43 6.60 -11.21
C VAL A 193 -5.69 6.90 -12.51
N ARG A 194 -4.80 7.90 -12.52
CA ARG A 194 -4.05 8.30 -13.72
C ARG A 194 -3.20 7.17 -14.27
N LYS A 195 -2.55 6.38 -13.41
CA LYS A 195 -1.68 5.29 -13.84
C LYS A 195 -2.46 4.12 -14.44
N SER A 196 -3.60 3.77 -13.86
CA SER A 196 -4.46 2.71 -14.42
C SER A 196 -4.82 2.98 -15.89
N ARG A 197 -5.12 4.25 -16.22
CA ARG A 197 -5.44 4.70 -17.58
C ARG A 197 -4.25 4.60 -18.54
N ARG A 198 -3.06 5.07 -18.13
CA ARG A 198 -1.86 5.11 -18.99
C ARG A 198 -1.46 3.72 -19.50
N LEU A 199 -1.68 2.68 -18.71
CA LEU A 199 -1.16 1.34 -19.01
C LEU A 199 -2.16 0.45 -19.74
N THR A 200 -3.46 0.62 -19.48
CA THR A 200 -4.48 -0.29 -20.03
C THR A 200 -5.39 0.38 -21.06
N GLY A 201 -5.22 1.67 -21.34
CA GLY A 201 -6.07 2.44 -22.25
C GLY A 201 -7.47 2.75 -21.70
N SER A 202 -7.91 1.99 -20.70
CA SER A 202 -9.10 2.24 -19.86
C SER A 202 -8.65 2.48 -18.41
N SER A 203 -9.41 3.24 -17.63
CA SER A 203 -9.13 3.34 -16.19
C SER A 203 -9.85 2.24 -15.44
N VAL A 204 -9.19 1.64 -14.44
CA VAL A 204 -9.84 0.75 -13.47
C VAL A 204 -11.02 1.45 -12.79
N PHE A 205 -10.98 2.78 -12.70
CA PHE A 205 -12.07 3.57 -12.13
C PHE A 205 -13.40 3.36 -12.87
N ASN A 206 -13.36 3.12 -14.19
CA ASN A 206 -14.58 2.90 -15.01
C ASN A 206 -15.29 1.60 -14.64
N ASP A 207 -14.54 0.59 -14.20
CA ASP A 207 -15.02 -0.74 -13.82
C ASP A 207 -15.58 -0.79 -12.39
N LEU A 208 -15.50 0.31 -11.64
CA LEU A 208 -16.10 0.40 -10.32
C LEU A 208 -17.63 0.49 -10.42
N SER A 209 -18.31 0.02 -9.38
CA SER A 209 -19.75 0.20 -9.27
C SER A 209 -20.11 1.69 -9.26
N ASN A 210 -21.27 2.05 -9.81
CA ASN A 210 -21.74 3.44 -9.82
C ASN A 210 -21.76 4.06 -8.42
N LYS A 211 -22.10 3.27 -7.39
CA LYS A 211 -22.05 3.71 -6.00
C LYS A 211 -20.63 4.12 -5.59
N LEU A 212 -19.63 3.26 -5.81
CA LEU A 212 -18.24 3.60 -5.45
C LEU A 212 -17.71 4.81 -6.23
N LYS A 213 -18.05 4.91 -7.52
CA LYS A 213 -17.69 6.09 -8.33
C LYS A 213 -18.28 7.37 -7.71
N GLN A 214 -19.57 7.33 -7.35
CA GLN A 214 -20.24 8.43 -6.67
C GLN A 214 -19.61 8.73 -5.31
N ASP A 215 -19.32 7.73 -4.48
CA ASP A 215 -18.71 7.93 -3.17
C ASP A 215 -17.38 8.69 -3.28
N TYR A 216 -16.49 8.31 -4.20
CA TYR A 216 -15.23 9.04 -4.45
C TYR A 216 -15.45 10.47 -4.96
N VAL A 217 -16.33 10.65 -5.95
CA VAL A 217 -16.63 11.96 -6.55
C VAL A 217 -17.26 12.90 -5.52
N ASN A 218 -18.19 12.38 -4.71
CA ASN A 218 -18.85 13.12 -3.63
C ASN A 218 -17.86 13.58 -2.60
N GLU A 219 -16.97 12.68 -2.17
CA GLU A 219 -15.97 13.00 -1.17
C GLU A 219 -14.98 14.04 -1.68
N LEU A 220 -14.53 13.94 -2.94
CA LEU A 220 -13.67 14.94 -3.55
C LEU A 220 -14.35 16.31 -3.66
N ALA A 221 -15.63 16.34 -4.06
CA ALA A 221 -16.41 17.57 -4.13
C ALA A 221 -16.62 18.19 -2.73
N TYR A 222 -16.95 17.37 -1.73
CA TYR A 222 -17.06 17.80 -0.33
C TYR A 222 -15.74 18.41 0.18
N LYS A 223 -14.61 17.78 -0.13
CA LYS A 223 -13.30 18.32 0.28
C LYS A 223 -12.98 19.66 -0.37
N LEU A 224 -13.43 19.91 -1.60
CA LEU A 224 -13.28 21.22 -2.26
C LEU A 224 -14.12 22.32 -1.60
N THR A 225 -15.26 21.97 -1.03
CA THR A 225 -16.17 22.95 -0.42
C THR A 225 -15.85 23.22 1.06
N VAL A 226 -15.30 22.24 1.77
CA VAL A 226 -15.07 22.34 3.22
C VAL A 226 -13.64 22.76 3.59
N PHE A 227 -12.63 22.45 2.77
CA PHE A 227 -11.26 22.82 3.10
C PHE A 227 -10.87 24.17 2.50
N ASP A 228 -10.53 25.13 3.37
CA ASP A 228 -9.85 26.38 2.97
C ASP A 228 -8.35 26.18 2.65
N ASN A 229 -7.87 24.94 2.72
CA ASN A 229 -6.47 24.61 2.46
C ASN A 229 -6.19 24.48 0.95
N ASN A 230 -5.33 25.36 0.42
CA ASN A 230 -4.98 25.39 -1.00
C ASN A 230 -4.37 24.07 -1.53
N GLU A 231 -3.59 23.35 -0.71
CA GLU A 231 -2.96 22.10 -1.15
C GLU A 231 -3.98 20.96 -1.26
N VAL A 232 -4.92 20.87 -0.32
CA VAL A 232 -6.06 19.94 -0.42
C VAL A 232 -6.93 20.29 -1.62
N GLY A 233 -7.24 21.58 -1.80
CA GLY A 233 -8.04 22.05 -2.93
C GLY A 233 -7.42 21.70 -4.29
N LYS A 234 -6.14 22.04 -4.50
CA LYS A 234 -5.39 21.68 -5.72
C LYS A 234 -5.35 20.17 -5.95
N ALA A 235 -5.09 19.38 -4.89
CA ALA A 235 -5.07 17.93 -5.00
C ALA A 235 -6.45 17.38 -5.41
N ALA A 236 -7.52 17.86 -4.79
CA ALA A 236 -8.88 17.42 -5.08
C ALA A 236 -9.31 17.78 -6.52
N VAL A 237 -9.00 18.99 -6.99
CA VAL A 237 -9.23 19.37 -8.40
C VAL A 237 -8.48 18.45 -9.35
N ARG A 238 -7.19 18.18 -9.11
CA ARG A 238 -6.40 17.30 -9.98
C ARG A 238 -6.92 15.86 -9.98
N ALA A 239 -7.34 15.35 -8.83
CA ALA A 239 -7.97 14.03 -8.71
C ALA A 239 -9.32 13.95 -9.44
N LEU A 240 -10.17 14.98 -9.33
CA LEU A 240 -11.43 15.05 -10.09
C LEU A 240 -11.18 15.10 -11.59
N ILE A 241 -10.21 15.90 -12.05
CA ILE A 241 -9.82 15.91 -13.47
C ILE A 241 -9.37 14.51 -13.90
N ALA A 242 -8.53 13.85 -13.11
CA ALA A 242 -8.06 12.50 -13.41
C ALA A 242 -9.20 11.50 -13.56
N VAL A 243 -10.27 11.64 -12.77
CA VAL A 243 -11.48 10.82 -12.83
C VAL A 243 -12.38 11.20 -14.02
N CYS A 244 -12.64 12.49 -14.27
CA CYS A 244 -13.45 12.94 -15.41
C CYS A 244 -12.83 12.57 -16.76
N GLU A 245 -11.50 12.52 -16.81
CA GLU A 245 -10.75 12.03 -17.96
C GLU A 245 -10.99 10.53 -18.26
N THR A 246 -11.55 9.76 -17.33
CA THR A 246 -11.82 8.33 -17.52
C THR A 246 -13.22 8.05 -18.05
N ASP A 247 -14.23 8.82 -17.61
CA ASP A 247 -15.64 8.62 -17.94
C ASP A 247 -16.35 9.97 -18.02
N SER A 248 -16.82 10.34 -19.22
CA SER A 248 -17.50 11.61 -19.46
C SER A 248 -18.82 11.75 -18.72
N SER A 249 -19.46 10.63 -18.30
CA SER A 249 -20.69 10.68 -17.49
C SER A 249 -20.43 11.22 -16.08
N ILE A 250 -19.18 11.19 -15.61
CA ILE A 250 -18.80 11.77 -14.31
C ILE A 250 -18.86 13.29 -14.34
N VAL A 251 -18.65 13.90 -15.51
CA VAL A 251 -18.83 15.35 -15.68
C VAL A 251 -20.28 15.74 -15.40
N THR A 252 -21.25 14.92 -15.84
CA THR A 252 -22.67 15.13 -15.53
C THR A 252 -22.94 14.98 -14.02
N LEU A 253 -22.35 13.97 -13.37
CA LEU A 253 -22.47 13.79 -11.90
C LEU A 253 -21.93 15.00 -11.12
N LEU A 254 -20.88 15.65 -11.62
CA LEU A 254 -20.33 16.87 -11.02
C LEU A 254 -21.22 18.10 -11.29
N ALA A 255 -21.78 18.22 -12.50
CA ALA A 255 -22.65 19.33 -12.86
C ALA A 255 -23.95 19.35 -12.02
N ASP A 256 -24.43 18.19 -11.57
CA ASP A 256 -25.60 18.12 -10.68
C ASP A 256 -25.29 18.53 -9.22
N LYS A 257 -24.01 18.74 -8.87
CA LYS A 257 -23.55 18.96 -7.48
C LYS A 257 -23.07 20.38 -7.18
N PHE A 258 -22.71 21.14 -8.22
CA PHE A 258 -22.26 22.52 -8.15
C PHE A 258 -23.28 23.43 -8.80
#